data_AF-A0A0F0HK11-F1
#
_entry.id   AF-A0A0F0HK11-F1
#
_cell.length_a   1.000
_cell.length_b   1.000
_cell.length_c   1.000
_cell.angle_alpha   90.00
_cell.angle_beta   90.00
_cell.angle_gamma   90.00
#
_symmetry.space_group_name_H-M   'P 1'
#
loop_
_entity.id
_entity.type
_entity.pdbx_description
1 polymer ?
#
loop_
_entity_poly.entity_id
_entity_poly.type
_entity_poly.pdbx_seq_one_letter_code
_entity_poly.pdbx_strand_id
1 'polypeptide(L)'
;MATGSSATPRRWPGRTPRQARRTHRWLIRGDALVQRALRGTTDQLARIPERDWKWGTVTARQRPAHRLGVVGRMAAERPELRGLGRLGTDLRHRMLTRWPGLRPVPSERP
;
A
#
# COMPACT_ATOMS: atom_id res chain seq x y z
N MET A 1 35.80 14.12 -40.26
CA MET A 1 34.42 14.66 -40.22
C MET A 1 33.47 13.48 -40.19
N ALA A 2 32.93 13.15 -39.01
CA ALA A 2 32.10 11.96 -38.80
C ALA A 2 30.63 12.24 -39.13
N THR A 3 30.03 11.34 -39.88
CA THR A 3 28.63 11.35 -40.34
C THR A 3 27.68 11.16 -39.16
N GLY A 4 26.78 12.12 -38.96
CA GLY A 4 25.75 12.08 -37.93
C GLY A 4 24.65 11.06 -38.29
N SER A 5 24.56 10.00 -37.49
CA SER A 5 23.52 8.98 -37.55
C SER A 5 22.18 9.56 -37.07
N SER A 6 21.21 9.66 -37.98
CA SER A 6 19.84 10.08 -37.69
C SER A 6 19.05 8.93 -37.06
N ALA A 7 18.90 8.96 -35.74
CA ALA A 7 18.04 8.02 -35.03
C ALA A 7 16.56 8.39 -35.17
N THR A 8 15.87 7.72 -36.10
CA THR A 8 14.41 7.78 -36.28
C THR A 8 13.67 7.30 -35.01
N PRO A 9 12.70 8.05 -34.46
CA PRO A 9 11.96 7.59 -33.28
C PRO A 9 10.98 6.49 -33.70
N ARG A 10 11.21 5.29 -33.16
CA ARG A 10 10.38 4.10 -33.36
C ARG A 10 9.00 4.33 -32.74
N ARG A 11 8.00 4.63 -33.59
CA ARG A 11 6.59 4.75 -33.24
C ARG A 11 6.08 3.39 -32.72
N TRP A 12 5.60 3.33 -31.49
CA TRP A 12 4.89 2.16 -30.94
C TRP A 12 3.39 2.32 -31.22
N PRO A 13 2.77 1.48 -32.07
CA PRO A 13 1.33 1.54 -32.29
C PRO A 13 0.61 0.73 -31.20
N GLY A 14 -0.46 1.31 -30.65
CA GLY A 14 -1.47 0.58 -29.88
C GLY A 14 -1.39 0.73 -28.37
N ARG A 15 -1.84 1.86 -27.83
CA ARG A 15 -2.49 1.89 -26.50
C ARG A 15 -3.72 2.78 -26.55
N THR A 16 -4.89 2.17 -26.49
CA THR A 16 -6.14 2.85 -26.21
C THR A 16 -6.13 3.39 -24.77
N PRO A 17 -6.66 4.59 -24.52
CA PRO A 17 -6.69 5.15 -23.18
C PRO A 17 -7.89 4.58 -22.43
N ARG A 18 -7.72 3.43 -21.78
CA ARG A 18 -8.63 3.03 -20.72
C ARG A 18 -7.89 2.92 -19.40
N GLN A 19 -8.35 3.78 -18.48
CA GLN A 19 -8.15 3.76 -17.04
C GLN A 19 -6.79 4.26 -16.54
N ALA A 20 -6.68 5.59 -16.53
CA ALA A 20 -5.80 6.29 -15.61
C ALA A 20 -6.32 6.12 -14.17
N ARG A 21 -6.02 4.98 -13.53
CA ARG A 21 -5.92 4.94 -12.06
C ARG A 21 -4.52 5.43 -11.70
N ARG A 22 -4.42 6.72 -11.41
CA ARG A 22 -3.22 7.31 -10.83
C ARG A 22 -2.99 6.74 -9.42
N THR A 23 -1.70 6.75 -9.03
CA THR A 23 -1.08 6.44 -7.72
C THR A 23 -0.75 5.00 -7.32
N HIS A 24 -0.06 4.17 -8.13
CA HIS A 24 0.68 3.00 -7.58
C HIS A 24 1.92 2.57 -8.38
N ARG A 25 2.90 3.47 -8.62
CA ARG A 25 4.21 3.09 -9.21
C ARG A 25 5.12 2.29 -8.25
N TRP A 26 4.57 1.79 -7.13
CA TRP A 26 5.23 0.89 -6.16
C TRP A 26 4.46 -0.41 -5.96
N LEU A 27 3.45 -0.71 -6.79
CA LEU A 27 2.91 -2.05 -6.88
C LEU A 27 3.96 -2.91 -7.59
N ILE A 28 4.85 -3.52 -6.80
CA ILE A 28 5.53 -4.75 -7.22
C ILE A 28 4.41 -5.66 -7.75
N ARG A 29 4.40 -5.90 -9.06
CA ARG A 29 3.44 -6.84 -9.66
C ARG A 29 3.64 -8.16 -8.95
N GLY A 30 2.60 -8.67 -8.32
CA GLY A 30 2.69 -9.84 -7.43
C GLY A 30 3.33 -11.07 -8.03
N ASP A 31 3.23 -11.19 -9.35
CA ASP A 31 3.88 -12.25 -10.12
C ASP A 31 5.41 -12.28 -10.00
N ALA A 32 6.06 -11.16 -9.65
CA ALA A 32 7.52 -11.12 -9.54
C ALA A 32 8.05 -11.97 -8.38
N LEU A 33 7.25 -12.16 -7.32
CA LEU A 33 7.59 -12.93 -6.12
C LEU A 33 7.02 -14.36 -6.14
N VAL A 34 6.37 -14.75 -7.23
CA VAL A 34 5.70 -16.04 -7.37
C VAL A 34 6.56 -16.96 -8.25
N GLN A 35 6.58 -18.26 -7.91
CA GLN A 35 7.24 -19.30 -8.71
C GLN A 35 6.81 -19.19 -10.18
N ARG A 36 7.77 -19.35 -11.12
CA ARG A 36 7.55 -19.10 -12.56
C ARG A 36 6.33 -19.86 -13.12
N ALA A 37 6.04 -21.05 -12.62
CA ALA A 37 4.92 -21.88 -13.01
C ALA A 37 3.52 -21.28 -12.67
N LEU A 38 3.45 -20.32 -11.75
CA LEU A 38 2.20 -19.74 -11.26
C LEU A 38 1.98 -18.30 -11.75
N ARG A 39 2.91 -17.72 -12.50
CA ARG A 39 2.81 -16.34 -13.02
C ARG A 39 1.70 -16.24 -14.07
N GLY A 40 0.86 -15.21 -13.98
CA GLY A 40 -0.19 -14.93 -14.98
C GLY A 40 -1.48 -15.77 -14.83
N THR A 41 -1.59 -16.58 -13.77
CA THR A 41 -2.80 -17.40 -13.51
C THR A 41 -3.86 -16.65 -12.71
N THR A 42 -3.45 -15.93 -11.65
CA THR A 42 -4.33 -15.14 -10.77
C THR A 42 -3.45 -14.13 -10.04
N ASP A 43 -3.97 -12.93 -9.72
CA ASP A 43 -3.26 -11.99 -8.86
C ASP A 43 -3.15 -12.57 -7.44
N GLN A 44 -2.04 -13.25 -7.16
CA GLN A 44 -1.77 -13.87 -5.87
C GLN A 44 -1.59 -12.81 -4.78
N LEU A 45 -1.18 -11.58 -5.14
CA LEU A 45 -1.11 -10.47 -4.19
C LEU A 45 -2.49 -9.88 -3.89
N ALA A 46 -3.47 -9.94 -4.80
CA ALA A 46 -4.83 -9.47 -4.53
C ALA A 46 -5.49 -10.22 -3.36
N ARG A 47 -5.06 -11.45 -3.07
CA ARG A 47 -5.53 -12.24 -1.91
C ARG A 47 -4.95 -11.79 -0.57
N ILE A 48 -3.81 -11.08 -0.58
CA ILE A 48 -3.11 -10.66 0.63
C ILE A 48 -3.90 -9.58 1.40
N PRO A 49 -4.46 -8.52 0.77
CA PRO A 49 -5.30 -7.55 1.46
C PRO A 49 -6.57 -8.12 2.09
N GLU A 50 -7.16 -9.15 1.46
CA GLU A 50 -8.42 -9.75 1.93
C GLU A 50 -8.26 -10.54 3.23
N ARG A 51 -7.06 -11.04 3.51
CA ARG A 51 -6.76 -11.80 4.73
C ARG A 51 -6.02 -10.93 5.75
N ASP A 52 -6.40 -11.06 7.02
CA ASP A 52 -5.60 -10.46 8.10
C ASP A 52 -4.45 -11.41 8.45
N TRP A 53 -3.32 -11.24 7.79
CA TRP A 53 -2.15 -12.11 7.96
C TRP A 53 -1.30 -11.69 9.16
N LYS A 54 -0.67 -12.64 9.84
CA LYS A 54 0.12 -12.42 11.07
C LYS A 54 1.59 -12.74 10.79
N TRP A 55 2.48 -11.78 11.07
CA TRP A 55 3.93 -12.00 11.18
C TRP A 55 4.32 -11.58 12.60
N GLY A 56 4.58 -12.56 13.48
CA GLY A 56 4.84 -12.31 14.91
C GLY A 56 3.56 -12.18 15.72
N THR A 57 3.55 -11.38 16.80
CA THR A 57 2.40 -11.25 17.72
C THR A 57 1.24 -10.42 17.19
N VAL A 58 1.46 -9.65 16.12
CA VAL A 58 0.51 -8.68 15.56
C VAL A 58 0.10 -9.02 14.14
N THR A 59 -1.18 -8.77 13.85
CA THR A 59 -1.73 -8.91 12.51
C THR A 59 -1.41 -7.70 11.62
N ALA A 60 -1.55 -7.90 10.31
CA ALA A 60 -1.30 -6.91 9.29
C ALA A 60 -2.24 -5.71 9.38
N ARG A 61 -3.49 -5.91 9.82
CA ARG A 61 -4.45 -4.83 10.06
C ARG A 61 -4.22 -4.13 11.40
N GLN A 62 -3.77 -4.87 12.43
CA GLN A 62 -3.45 -4.29 13.75
C GLN A 62 -2.30 -3.28 13.68
N ARG A 63 -1.25 -3.56 12.90
CA ARG A 63 -0.09 -2.67 12.73
C ARG A 63 -0.45 -1.24 12.26
N PRO A 64 -1.14 -1.04 11.13
CA PRO A 64 -1.55 0.29 10.67
C PRO A 64 -2.53 0.95 11.64
N ALA A 65 -3.50 0.20 12.20
CA ALA A 65 -4.44 0.76 13.18
C ALA A 65 -3.73 1.32 14.43
N HIS A 66 -2.70 0.62 14.92
CA HIS A 66 -1.87 1.09 16.04
C HIS A 66 -1.04 2.31 15.65
N ARG A 67 -0.32 2.27 14.52
CA ARG A 67 0.52 3.38 14.05
C ARG A 67 -0.29 4.65 13.81
N LEU A 68 -1.49 4.55 13.24
CA LEU A 68 -2.38 5.69 13.06
C LEU A 68 -2.83 6.29 14.41
N GLY A 69 -3.04 5.45 15.42
CA GLY A 69 -3.32 5.90 16.79
C GLY A 69 -2.13 6.62 17.43
N VAL A 70 -0.91 6.13 17.22
CA VAL A 70 0.32 6.80 17.67
C VAL A 70 0.49 8.16 16.97
N VAL A 71 0.36 8.19 15.64
CA VAL A 71 0.44 9.44 14.85
C VAL A 71 -0.61 10.45 15.29
N GLY A 72 -1.84 10.01 15.49
CA GLY A 72 -2.92 10.87 15.99
C GLY A 72 -2.57 11.53 17.33
N ARG A 73 -2.01 10.76 18.29
CA ARG A 73 -1.55 11.30 19.58
C ARG A 73 -0.34 12.21 19.44
N MET A 74 0.67 11.84 18.66
CA MET A 74 1.88 12.66 18.48
C MET A 74 1.56 14.01 17.79
N ALA A 75 0.56 14.02 16.92
CA ALA A 75 0.11 15.23 16.24
C ALA A 75 -0.86 16.08 17.07
N ALA A 76 -1.38 15.58 18.20
CA ALA A 76 -2.30 16.32 19.07
C ALA A 76 -1.58 17.50 19.76
N GLU A 77 -0.32 17.30 20.14
CA GLU A 77 0.52 18.28 20.83
C GLU A 77 1.18 19.31 19.89
N ARG A 78 0.92 19.23 18.58
CA ARG A 78 1.59 20.05 17.56
C ARG A 78 0.57 20.73 16.65
N PRO A 79 0.31 22.04 16.84
CA PRO A 79 -0.66 22.78 16.02
C PRO A 79 -0.41 22.65 14.51
N GLU A 80 0.86 22.58 14.10
CA GLU A 80 1.27 22.47 12.69
C GLU A 80 0.88 21.12 12.08
N LEU A 81 0.69 20.08 12.91
CA LEU A 81 0.36 18.72 12.48
C LEU A 81 -1.10 18.36 12.68
N ARG A 82 -1.96 19.32 13.08
CA ARG A 82 -3.36 19.06 13.40
C ARG A 82 -4.13 18.36 12.25
N GLY A 83 -3.82 18.73 11.00
CA GLY A 83 -4.39 18.09 9.82
C GLY A 83 -3.99 16.61 9.69
N LEU A 84 -2.72 16.29 9.93
CA LEU A 84 -2.22 14.92 9.93
C LEU A 84 -2.80 14.10 11.08
N GLY A 85 -2.92 14.70 12.27
CA GLY A 85 -3.56 14.07 13.42
C GLY A 85 -5.03 13.71 13.17
N ARG A 86 -5.79 14.64 12.58
CA ARG A 86 -7.18 14.39 12.16
C ARG A 86 -7.27 13.27 11.13
N LEU A 87 -6.47 13.34 10.05
CA LEU A 87 -6.45 12.31 9.01
C LEU A 87 -6.11 10.92 9.60
N GLY A 88 -5.07 10.85 10.44
CA GLY A 88 -4.67 9.60 11.08
C GLY A 88 -5.78 9.02 11.96
N THR A 89 -6.46 9.87 12.72
CA THR A 89 -7.57 9.49 13.60
C THR A 89 -8.78 9.00 12.81
N ASP A 90 -9.17 9.71 11.76
CA ASP A 90 -10.31 9.35 10.90
C ASP A 90 -10.06 8.05 10.15
N LEU A 91 -8.85 7.84 9.62
CA LEU A 91 -8.46 6.59 8.98
C LEU A 91 -8.51 5.43 9.96
N ARG A 92 -7.99 5.61 11.18
CA ARG A 92 -8.08 4.59 12.23
C ARG A 92 -9.55 4.28 12.56
N HIS A 93 -10.40 5.30 12.70
CA HIS A 93 -11.83 5.09 12.98
C HIS A 93 -12.50 4.27 11.88
N ARG A 94 -12.30 4.65 10.61
CA ARG A 94 -12.84 3.89 9.46
C ARG A 94 -12.35 2.44 9.42
N MET A 95 -11.08 2.19 9.77
CA MET A 95 -10.54 0.84 9.87
C MET A 95 -11.23 0.02 10.97
N LEU A 96 -11.46 0.62 12.14
CA LEU A 96 -12.13 -0.06 13.26
C LEU A 96 -13.62 -0.30 12.96
N THR A 97 -14.29 0.62 12.27
CA THR A 97 -15.67 0.40 11.78
C THR A 97 -15.72 -0.74 10.75
N ARG A 98 -14.74 -0.80 9.84
CA ARG A 98 -14.65 -1.86 8.81
C ARG A 98 -14.33 -3.23 9.42
N TRP A 99 -13.54 -3.26 10.50
CA TRP A 99 -13.07 -4.46 11.17
C TRP A 99 -13.29 -4.38 12.69
N PRO A 100 -14.51 -4.62 13.18
CA PRO A 100 -14.84 -4.45 14.60
C PRO A 100 -14.11 -5.42 15.52
N GLY A 101 -13.67 -6.58 15.01
CA GLY A 101 -12.90 -7.57 15.77
C GLY A 101 -11.41 -7.24 15.95
N LEU A 102 -10.95 -6.06 15.52
CA LEU A 102 -9.53 -5.69 15.63
C LEU A 102 -9.14 -5.44 17.09
N ARG A 103 -8.42 -6.38 17.70
CA ARG A 103 -7.91 -6.24 19.07
C ARG A 103 -6.73 -5.26 19.12
N PRO A 104 -6.53 -4.52 20.24
CA PRO A 104 -5.36 -3.69 20.43
C PRO A 104 -4.06 -4.51 20.35
N VAL A 105 -2.98 -3.85 19.92
CA VAL A 105 -1.64 -4.45 19.85
C VAL A 105 -1.14 -4.73 21.28
N PRO A 106 -0.55 -5.90 21.56
CA PRO A 106 0.07 -6.18 22.85
C PRO A 106 1.13 -5.14 23.17
N SER A 107 1.11 -4.60 24.39
CA SER A 107 2.07 -3.62 24.89
C SER A 107 3.46 -4.20 25.12
N GLU A 108 3.54 -5.52 25.31
CA GLU A 108 4.77 -6.24 25.60
C GLU A 108 5.14 -7.18 24.45
N ARG A 109 6.44 -7.25 24.15
CA ARG A 109 7.00 -8.27 23.27
C ARG A 109 7.32 -9.49 24.15
N PRO A 110 6.86 -10.69 23.79
CA PRO A 110 7.22 -11.92 24.50
C PRO A 110 8.72 -12.23 24.37
#